data_AF-A0A4Y2X254-F1
#
_entry.id   AF-A0A4Y2X254-F1
#
_cell.length_a   1.000
_cell.length_b   1.000
_cell.length_c   1.000
_cell.angle_alpha   90.00
_cell.angle_beta   90.00
_cell.angle_gamma   90.00
#
_symmetry.space_group_name_H-M   'P 1'
#
loop_
_entity.id
_entity.type
_entity.pdbx_description
1 polymer ?
#
loop_
_entity_poly.entity_id
_entity_poly.type
_entity_poly.pdbx_seq_one_letter_code
_entity_poly.pdbx_strand_id
1 'polypeptide(L)'
;MVDARGGAMRGCRHSGVRIIIPPRKASMPMRITCRYLRKEKLIHPPPLMEGEACASRILEMGPVGARFLGPVIIEVPHFASTRGKEREITILRSDTGESWREHVLEASEEAVQEVLNESFEGEGEAFFLTLIITKINSIN
;
A
#
# COMPACT_ATOMS: atom_id res chain seq x y z
N MET A 1 13.78 3.97 -10.03
CA MET A 1 14.01 2.82 -10.93
C MET A 1 14.36 1.66 -10.03
N VAL A 2 13.83 0.48 -10.34
CA VAL A 2 14.13 -0.76 -9.63
C VAL A 2 14.39 -1.85 -10.65
N ASP A 3 15.24 -2.81 -10.33
CA ASP A 3 15.51 -4.01 -11.12
C ASP A 3 15.58 -5.22 -10.20
N ALA A 4 16.06 -6.37 -10.71
CA ALA A 4 16.16 -7.61 -9.95
C ALA A 4 17.04 -7.51 -8.68
N ARG A 5 17.87 -6.48 -8.52
CA ARG A 5 18.62 -6.22 -7.27
C ARG A 5 17.73 -5.69 -6.14
N GLY A 6 16.49 -5.30 -6.46
CA GLY A 6 15.61 -4.63 -5.53
C GLY A 6 15.97 -3.16 -5.33
N GLY A 7 15.42 -2.55 -4.29
CA GLY A 7 15.71 -1.17 -3.93
C GLY A 7 14.74 -0.59 -2.91
N ALA A 8 15.21 0.41 -2.16
CA ALA A 8 14.38 1.19 -1.26
C ALA A 8 14.29 2.63 -1.77
N MET A 9 13.06 3.12 -1.91
CA MET A 9 12.76 4.47 -2.38
C MET A 9 12.00 5.20 -1.28
N ARG A 10 12.42 6.42 -0.97
CA ARG A 10 11.66 7.34 -0.10
C ARG A 10 11.06 8.44 -0.97
N GLY A 11 9.81 8.81 -0.72
CA GLY A 11 9.20 9.91 -1.43
C GLY A 11 9.85 11.25 -1.07
N CYS A 12 9.78 12.23 -1.98
CA CYS A 12 10.52 13.47 -1.86
C CYS A 12 9.94 14.43 -0.80
N ARG A 13 10.87 15.13 -0.14
CA ARG A 13 10.74 16.31 0.72
C ARG A 13 9.82 16.19 1.95
N HIS A 14 8.58 15.71 1.86
CA HIS A 14 7.68 15.61 3.03
C HIS A 14 6.59 14.54 2.90
N SER A 15 6.69 13.61 1.94
CA SER A 15 5.64 12.62 1.76
C SER A 15 5.60 11.58 2.88
N GLY A 16 6.72 11.26 3.52
CA GLY A 16 6.84 10.18 4.51
C GLY A 16 6.70 8.76 3.94
N VAL A 17 6.19 8.61 2.71
CA VAL A 17 6.06 7.31 2.02
C VAL A 17 7.42 6.68 1.75
N ARG A 18 7.52 5.38 2.01
CA ARG A 18 8.66 4.54 1.61
C ARG A 18 8.17 3.31 0.86
N ILE A 19 8.87 2.94 -0.20
CA ILE A 19 8.63 1.72 -0.96
C ILE A 19 9.91 0.89 -0.86
N ILE A 20 9.78 -0.37 -0.48
CA ILE A 20 10.89 -1.32 -0.37
C ILE A 20 10.55 -2.51 -1.25
N ILE A 21 11.42 -2.75 -2.22
CA ILE A 21 11.32 -3.88 -3.14
C ILE A 21 12.49 -4.79 -2.81
N PRO A 22 12.26 -5.96 -2.21
CA PRO A 22 13.32 -6.91 -1.92
C PRO A 22 14.03 -7.38 -3.21
N PRO A 23 15.27 -7.89 -3.10
CA PRO A 23 15.96 -8.51 -4.23
C PRO A 23 15.12 -9.62 -4.87
N ARG A 24 15.31 -9.82 -6.17
CA ARG A 24 14.66 -10.84 -7.02
C ARG A 24 13.13 -10.70 -7.17
N LYS A 25 12.49 -9.70 -6.56
CA LYS A 25 11.03 -9.50 -6.69
C LYS A 25 10.64 -8.77 -7.98
N ALA A 26 11.53 -7.97 -8.58
CA ALA A 26 11.27 -7.34 -9.88
C ALA A 26 11.80 -8.21 -11.03
N SER A 27 10.92 -8.65 -11.93
CA SER A 27 11.28 -9.50 -13.09
C SER A 27 12.02 -8.74 -14.20
N MET A 28 11.79 -7.43 -14.30
CA MET A 28 12.45 -6.55 -15.26
C MET A 28 12.64 -5.14 -14.66
N PRO A 29 13.59 -4.35 -15.18
CA PRO A 29 13.77 -2.97 -14.76
C PRO A 29 12.50 -2.14 -14.97
N MET A 30 11.98 -1.51 -13.91
CA MET A 30 10.76 -0.72 -13.97
C MET A 30 10.87 0.61 -13.23
N ARG A 31 10.11 1.61 -13.71
CA ARG A 31 10.01 2.93 -13.07
C ARG A 31 8.80 2.96 -12.16
N ILE A 32 9.05 2.84 -10.86
CA ILE A 32 8.00 2.99 -9.87
C ILE A 32 7.73 4.47 -9.61
N THR A 33 6.47 4.85 -9.68
CA THR A 33 5.98 6.19 -9.36
C THR A 33 4.93 6.09 -8.26
N CYS A 34 4.86 7.13 -7.45
CA CYS A 34 3.95 7.20 -6.32
C CYS A 34 3.57 8.67 -6.10
N ARG A 35 2.27 8.98 -6.06
CA ARG A 35 1.78 10.34 -5.81
C ARG A 35 0.57 10.36 -4.91
N TYR A 36 0.46 11.41 -4.09
CA TYR A 36 -0.77 11.65 -3.34
C TYR A 36 -1.86 12.23 -4.24
N LEU A 37 -3.03 11.62 -4.20
CA LEU A 37 -4.24 12.14 -4.78
C LEU A 37 -5.07 12.91 -3.75
N ARG A 38 -5.71 13.95 -4.26
CA ARG A 38 -6.74 14.69 -3.55
C ARG A 38 -8.07 13.95 -3.74
N LYS A 39 -8.83 13.78 -2.67
CA LYS A 39 -10.10 13.03 -2.69
C LYS A 39 -11.09 13.62 -3.70
N GLU A 40 -11.06 14.94 -3.87
CA GLU A 40 -11.94 15.68 -4.79
C GLU A 40 -11.67 15.38 -6.27
N LYS A 41 -10.51 14.80 -6.59
CA LYS A 41 -10.17 14.41 -7.97
C LYS A 41 -10.62 12.99 -8.33
N LEU A 42 -11.20 12.25 -7.40
CA LEU A 42 -11.68 10.90 -7.65
C LEU A 42 -13.14 10.92 -8.10
N ILE A 43 -13.39 10.27 -9.23
CA ILE A 43 -14.75 10.06 -9.74
C ILE A 43 -15.51 9.12 -8.78
N HIS A 44 -14.82 8.07 -8.31
CA HIS A 44 -15.38 7.08 -7.38
C HIS A 44 -14.52 7.03 -6.09
N PRO A 45 -14.87 7.82 -5.05
CA PRO A 45 -14.15 7.78 -3.78
C PRO A 45 -14.38 6.46 -3.03
N PRO A 46 -13.47 6.07 -2.12
CA PRO A 46 -13.65 4.87 -1.32
C PRO A 46 -14.93 4.98 -0.47
N PRO A 47 -15.77 3.92 -0.44
CA PRO A 47 -16.95 3.90 0.41
C PRO A 47 -16.52 3.87 1.88
N LEU A 48 -17.14 4.71 2.70
CA LEU A 48 -16.93 4.76 4.14
C LEU A 48 -18.29 4.55 4.82
N MET A 49 -18.32 3.67 5.81
CA MET A 49 -19.51 3.46 6.65
C MET A 49 -19.54 4.46 7.81
N GLU A 50 -20.66 4.49 8.55
CA GLU A 50 -20.75 5.28 9.78
C GLU A 50 -19.66 4.84 10.77
N GLY A 51 -18.93 5.81 11.33
CA GLY A 51 -17.80 5.53 12.22
C GLY A 51 -16.47 5.23 11.53
N GLU A 52 -16.44 5.18 10.19
CA GLU A 52 -15.21 5.04 9.40
C GLU A 52 -14.67 6.40 8.91
N ALA A 53 -13.35 6.51 8.82
CA ALA A 53 -12.70 7.69 8.26
C ALA A 53 -11.43 7.30 7.48
N CYS A 54 -10.98 8.16 6.56
CA CYS A 54 -9.68 7.99 5.93
C CYS A 54 -8.57 8.25 6.96
N ALA A 55 -7.71 7.26 7.17
CA ALA A 55 -6.55 7.36 8.05
C ALA A 55 -5.33 7.97 7.33
N SER A 56 -5.22 7.82 6.02
CA SER A 56 -4.15 8.41 5.20
C SER A 56 -4.70 9.11 3.95
N ARG A 57 -3.81 9.83 3.25
CA ARG A 57 -4.09 10.35 1.90
C ARG A 57 -4.05 9.20 0.90
N ILE A 58 -4.85 9.33 -0.15
CA ILE A 58 -4.93 8.34 -1.23
C ILE A 58 -3.62 8.36 -2.01
N LEU A 59 -3.03 7.19 -2.18
CA LEU A 59 -1.76 6.99 -2.86
C LEU A 59 -2.01 6.36 -4.21
N GLU A 60 -1.64 7.04 -5.30
CA GLU A 60 -1.63 6.44 -6.62
C GLU A 60 -0.24 5.87 -6.93
N MET A 61 -0.20 4.62 -7.40
CA MET A 61 1.04 3.94 -7.76
C MET A 61 1.09 3.67 -9.27
N GLY A 62 2.29 3.77 -9.83
CA GLY A 62 2.57 3.40 -11.20
C GLY A 62 3.83 2.53 -11.31
N PRO A 63 3.92 1.66 -12.32
CA PRO A 63 2.97 1.49 -13.42
C PRO A 63 1.71 0.70 -12.99
N VAL A 64 0.55 1.09 -13.52
CA VAL A 64 -0.72 0.36 -13.28
C VAL A 64 -0.59 -1.07 -13.78
N GLY A 65 -0.97 -2.03 -12.94
CA GLY A 65 -0.90 -3.46 -13.28
C GLY A 65 0.51 -4.04 -13.30
N ALA A 66 1.54 -3.29 -12.86
CA ALA A 66 2.86 -3.86 -12.68
C ALA A 66 2.82 -4.99 -11.63
N ARG A 67 3.53 -6.07 -11.92
CA ARG A 67 3.58 -7.28 -11.11
C ARG A 67 4.99 -7.51 -10.59
N PHE A 68 5.08 -7.91 -9.33
CA PHE A 68 6.28 -8.47 -8.76
C PHE A 68 6.14 -9.98 -8.58
N LEU A 69 7.29 -10.66 -8.55
CA LEU A 69 7.42 -12.08 -8.28
C LEU A 69 7.20 -12.44 -6.80
N GLY A 70 6.70 -11.51 -5.99
CA GLY A 70 6.39 -11.70 -4.58
C GLY A 70 6.12 -10.35 -3.90
N PRO A 71 5.93 -10.34 -2.58
CA PRO A 71 5.52 -9.15 -1.84
C PRO A 71 6.57 -8.05 -1.86
N VAL A 72 6.05 -6.82 -1.77
CA VAL A 72 6.81 -5.59 -1.61
C VAL A 72 6.22 -4.79 -0.46
N ILE A 73 7.03 -3.95 0.18
CA ILE A 73 6.62 -3.20 1.36
C ILE A 73 6.37 -1.75 0.97
N ILE A 74 5.22 -1.21 1.39
CA ILE A 74 4.89 0.20 1.23
C ILE A 74 4.54 0.75 2.61
N GLU A 75 5.40 1.62 3.13
CA GLU A 75 5.14 2.37 4.36
C GLU A 75 4.36 3.64 3.97
N VAL A 76 3.15 3.80 4.51
CA VAL A 76 2.28 4.95 4.27
C VAL A 76 2.03 5.68 5.59
N PRO A 77 2.39 6.96 5.74
CA PRO A 77 2.07 7.71 6.94
C PRO A 77 0.56 7.92 7.05
N HIS A 78 0.04 7.75 8.26
CA HIS A 78 -1.36 7.98 8.60
C HIS A 78 -1.50 9.00 9.74
N PHE A 79 -2.69 9.58 9.86
CA PHE A 79 -3.09 10.54 10.90
C PHE A 79 -4.11 9.96 11.88
N ALA A 80 -4.43 8.67 11.73
CA ALA A 80 -5.33 7.94 12.62
C ALA A 80 -4.78 7.84 14.06
N SER A 81 -5.66 8.09 15.04
CA SER A 81 -5.43 7.76 16.45
C SER A 81 -6.11 6.43 16.76
N THR A 82 -5.32 5.43 17.13
CA THR A 82 -5.79 4.05 17.42
C THR A 82 -6.31 3.87 18.85
N ARG A 83 -6.37 4.95 19.66
CA ARG A 83 -6.95 5.01 21.02
C ARG A 83 -6.89 3.70 21.80
N GLY A 84 -5.69 3.19 22.06
CA GLY A 84 -5.54 1.99 22.91
C GLY A 84 -6.21 0.71 22.39
N LYS A 85 -6.33 0.57 21.05
CA LYS A 85 -7.01 -0.53 20.33
C LYS A 85 -8.53 -0.42 20.21
N GLU A 86 -9.14 0.73 20.50
CA GLU A 86 -10.57 0.97 20.19
C GLU A 86 -10.83 1.12 18.68
N ARG A 87 -9.77 1.26 17.88
CA ARG A 87 -9.87 1.51 16.44
C ARG A 87 -8.85 0.71 15.67
N GLU A 88 -9.29 0.14 14.55
CA GLU A 88 -8.48 -0.68 13.66
C GLU A 88 -8.23 0.05 12.34
N ILE A 89 -7.06 -0.19 11.72
CA ILE A 89 -6.73 0.34 10.40
C ILE A 89 -6.89 -0.77 9.37
N THR A 90 -7.77 -0.55 8.40
CA THR A 90 -7.92 -1.44 7.23
C THR A 90 -7.31 -0.78 6.00
N ILE A 91 -6.69 -1.57 5.13
CA ILE A 91 -6.17 -1.10 3.84
C ILE A 91 -7.24 -1.35 2.77
N LEU A 92 -7.63 -0.29 2.06
CA LEU A 92 -8.44 -0.39 0.84
C LEU A 92 -7.56 -0.19 -0.39
N ARG A 93 -7.85 -0.98 -1.43
CA ARG A 93 -7.21 -0.93 -2.74
C ARG A 93 -8.22 -0.68 -3.84
N SER A 94 -7.78 -0.02 -4.91
CA SER A 94 -8.49 0.02 -6.18
C SER A 94 -7.54 -0.30 -7.32
N ASP A 95 -7.96 -1.20 -8.21
CA ASP A 95 -7.19 -1.61 -9.38
C ASP A 95 -7.45 -0.70 -10.58
N THR A 96 -8.67 -0.14 -10.69
CA THR A 96 -9.10 0.69 -11.84
C THR A 96 -9.45 2.13 -11.46
N GLY A 97 -9.59 2.43 -10.17
CA GLY A 97 -10.14 3.70 -9.68
C GLY A 97 -11.68 3.75 -9.67
N GLU A 98 -12.36 2.69 -10.11
CA GLU A 98 -13.83 2.64 -10.20
C GLU A 98 -14.47 1.94 -9.00
N SER A 99 -13.80 0.92 -8.47
CA SER A 99 -14.27 0.14 -7.31
C SER A 99 -13.16 -0.02 -6.28
N TRP A 100 -13.54 -0.13 -5.01
CA TRP A 100 -12.63 -0.29 -3.88
C TRP A 100 -12.89 -1.61 -3.18
N ARG A 101 -11.82 -2.30 -2.80
CA ARG A 101 -11.85 -3.59 -2.10
C ARG A 101 -10.84 -3.59 -0.96
N GLU A 102 -11.09 -4.41 0.05
CA GLU A 102 -10.14 -4.61 1.13
C GLU A 102 -8.90 -5.36 0.63
N HIS A 103 -7.73 -4.93 1.10
CA HIS A 103 -6.48 -5.63 0.85
C HIS A 103 -6.25 -6.64 1.96
N VAL A 104 -6.47 -7.92 1.66
CA VAL A 104 -6.55 -9.03 2.64
C VAL A 104 -5.17 -9.62 3.01
N LEU A 105 -4.06 -9.04 2.53
CA LEU A 105 -2.75 -9.54 2.94
C LEU A 105 -2.50 -9.17 4.41
N GLU A 106 -2.35 -10.17 5.28
CA GLU A 106 -1.94 -9.94 6.67
C GLU A 106 -0.51 -9.40 6.69
N ALA A 107 -0.37 -8.10 6.95
CA ALA A 107 0.91 -7.44 7.14
C ALA A 107 1.36 -7.56 8.61
N SER A 108 1.47 -8.80 9.13
CA SER A 108 2.02 -9.04 10.47
C SER A 108 3.49 -8.62 10.54
N GLU A 109 4.00 -8.34 11.74
CA GLU A 109 5.42 -7.99 11.91
C GLU A 109 6.32 -9.13 11.42
N GLU A 110 5.89 -10.37 11.63
CA GLU A 110 6.55 -11.59 11.15
C GLU A 110 6.56 -11.64 9.63
N ALA A 111 5.41 -11.39 8.97
CA ALA A 111 5.34 -11.35 7.50
C ALA A 111 6.26 -10.25 6.94
N VAL A 112 6.30 -9.07 7.57
CA VAL A 112 7.23 -8.00 7.18
C VAL A 112 8.69 -8.45 7.33
N GLN A 113 9.04 -9.08 8.46
CA GLN A 113 10.39 -9.60 8.67
C GLN A 113 10.76 -10.68 7.67
N GLU A 114 9.85 -11.61 7.35
CA GLU A 114 10.08 -12.65 6.36
C GLU A 114 10.28 -12.07 4.95
N VAL A 115 9.53 -11.02 4.59
CA VAL A 115 9.71 -10.32 3.31
C VAL A 115 11.08 -9.62 3.25
N LEU A 116 11.52 -9.03 4.36
CA LEU A 116 12.84 -8.39 4.46
C LEU A 116 14.00 -9.40 4.48
N ASN A 117 13.79 -10.58 5.09
CA ASN A 117 14.78 -11.64 5.21
C ASN A 117 14.79 -12.62 4.02
N GLU A 118 14.00 -12.35 2.98
CA GLU A 118 13.84 -13.19 1.78
C GLU A 118 13.31 -14.61 2.05
N SER A 119 12.73 -14.85 3.23
CA SER A 119 12.19 -16.14 3.65
C SER A 119 10.67 -16.26 3.45
N PHE A 120 10.01 -15.19 3.00
CA PHE A 120 8.58 -15.23 2.70
C PHE A 120 8.30 -15.97 1.38
N GLU A 121 7.73 -17.17 1.50
CA GLU A 121 7.24 -18.01 0.40
C GLU A 121 5.74 -17.80 0.10
N GLY A 122 5.14 -16.70 0.55
CA GLY A 122 3.73 -16.45 0.22
C GLY A 122 3.53 -16.30 -1.28
N GLU A 123 2.79 -17.25 -1.85
CA GLU A 123 2.30 -17.22 -3.22
C GLU A 123 1.27 -16.10 -3.36
N GLY A 124 1.75 -14.93 -3.79
CA GLY A 124 0.91 -13.81 -4.14
C GLY A 124 1.63 -12.97 -5.17
N GLU A 125 1.09 -12.91 -6.39
CA GLU A 125 1.48 -11.85 -7.31
C GLU A 125 1.19 -10.51 -6.62
N ALA A 126 2.23 -9.78 -6.21
CA ALA A 126 2.04 -8.45 -5.68
C ALA A 126 1.82 -7.50 -6.85
N PHE A 127 0.57 -7.12 -7.04
CA PHE A 127 0.18 -6.10 -7.99
C PHE A 127 0.47 -4.73 -7.39
N PHE A 128 1.13 -3.85 -8.16
CA PHE A 128 1.00 -2.43 -7.89
C PHE A 128 -0.47 -2.04 -8.06
N LEU A 129 -1.05 -1.66 -6.94
CA LEU A 129 -2.39 -1.15 -6.83
C LEU A 129 -2.43 0.24 -7.43
N THR A 130 -3.41 0.50 -8.30
CA THR A 130 -3.58 1.83 -8.88
C THR A 130 -3.80 2.85 -7.76
N LEU A 131 -4.64 2.53 -6.77
CA LEU A 131 -4.86 3.36 -5.59
C LEU A 131 -4.78 2.56 -4.30
N ILE A 132 -4.16 3.14 -3.27
CA ILE A 132 -4.09 2.62 -1.90
C ILE A 132 -4.58 3.70 -0.94
N ILE A 133 -5.41 3.33 0.02
CA ILE A 133 -5.78 4.20 1.15
C ILE A 133 -5.91 3.35 2.41
N THR A 134 -5.52 3.92 3.54
CA THR A 134 -5.86 3.34 4.85
C THR A 134 -7.12 3.99 5.38
N LYS A 135 -8.08 3.18 5.83
CA LYS A 135 -9.26 3.63 6.59
C LYS A 135 -9.10 3.23 8.06
N ILE A 136 -9.70 4.01 8.95
CA ILE A 136 -9.82 3.67 10.37
C ILE A 136 -11.27 3.31 10.67
N ASN A 137 -11.48 2.20 11.37
CA ASN A 137 -12.78 1.71 11.80
C ASN A 137 -12.89 1.83 13.33
N SER A 138 -14.06 2.15 13.85
CA SER A 138 -14.33 2.06 15.29
C SER A 138 -14.70 0.62 15.67
N ILE A 139 -14.07 0.10 16.70
CA ILE A 139 -14.43 -1.20 17.30
C ILE A 139 -15.53 -0.90 18.32
N ASN A 140 -16.75 -1.40 18.07
CA ASN A 140 -17.86 -1.33 19.02
C ASN A 140 -17.71 -2.38 20.11
#